data_AF-A0A7K3R3F4-F1
#
_entry.id   AF-A0A7K3R3F4-F1
#
_cell.length_a   1.000
_cell.length_b   1.000
_cell.length_c   1.000
_cell.angle_alpha   90.00
_cell.angle_beta   90.00
_cell.angle_gamma   90.00
#
_symmetry.space_group_name_H-M   'P 1'
#
loop_
_entity.id
_entity.type
_entity.pdbx_description
1 polymer ?
#
loop_
_entity_poly.entity_id
_entity_poly.type
_entity_poly.pdbx_seq_one_letter_code
_entity_poly.pdbx_strand_id
1 'polypeptide(L)' 'MTDAAIPRFTGDASPYAGGDPYADHRTADFPFAHLVDLADRRLGAGVIAANDEFFAERENLL' A
#
# COMPACT_ATOMS: atom_id res chain seq x y z
N MET A 1 -26.46 -18.93 3.57
CA MET A 1 -25.49 -17.91 3.99
C MET A 1 -24.25 -18.64 4.47
N THR A 2 -23.38 -19.04 3.54
CA THR A 2 -22.18 -19.82 3.82
C THR A 2 -21.05 -18.85 4.13
N ASP A 3 -20.62 -18.85 5.38
CA ASP A 3 -19.45 -18.13 5.89
C ASP A 3 -18.19 -18.74 5.24
N ALA A 4 -17.62 -18.04 4.25
CA ALA A 4 -16.42 -18.48 3.57
C ALA A 4 -15.23 -18.17 4.49
N ALA A 5 -14.75 -19.20 5.20
CA ALA A 5 -13.62 -19.10 6.10
C ALA A 5 -12.39 -18.49 5.39
N ILE A 6 -11.79 -17.46 6.00
CA ILE A 6 -10.58 -16.80 5.49
C ILE A 6 -9.44 -17.84 5.44
N PRO A 7 -8.80 -18.08 4.28
CA PRO A 7 -7.72 -19.04 4.18
C PRO A 7 -6.54 -18.61 5.05
N ARG A 8 -6.11 -19.52 5.94
CA ARG A 8 -5.04 -19.27 6.93
C ARG A 8 -3.62 -19.20 6.34
N PHE A 9 -3.44 -19.74 5.12
CA PHE A 9 -2.17 -19.75 4.40
C PHE A 9 -2.41 -20.10 2.93
N THR A 10 -1.91 -19.30 2.00
CA THR A 10 -2.11 -19.47 0.55
C THR A 10 -0.93 -20.16 -0.15
N GLY A 11 0.06 -20.66 0.60
CA GLY A 11 1.31 -21.16 0.03
C GLY A 11 2.35 -20.07 -0.21
N ASP A 12 3.54 -20.47 -0.66
CA ASP A 12 4.59 -19.55 -1.10
C ASP A 12 4.12 -18.78 -2.35
N ALA A 13 4.51 -17.51 -2.45
CA ALA A 13 4.29 -16.75 -3.66
C ALA A 13 5.04 -17.40 -4.83
N SER A 14 4.34 -17.58 -5.96
CA SER A 14 5.00 -18.04 -7.19
C SER A 14 6.08 -17.03 -7.61
N PRO A 15 7.20 -17.49 -8.20
CA PRO A 15 8.20 -16.58 -8.74
C PRO A 15 7.59 -15.57 -9.72
N TYR A 16 8.02 -14.32 -9.63
CA TYR A 16 7.53 -13.27 -10.51
C TYR A 16 7.86 -13.61 -11.97
N ALA A 17 6.83 -13.83 -12.79
CA ALA A 17 6.97 -14.33 -14.16
C ALA A 17 7.49 -13.28 -15.18
N GLY A 18 7.74 -12.04 -14.73
CA GLY A 18 8.06 -10.90 -15.59
C GLY A 18 6.82 -10.09 -15.99
N GLY A 19 7.02 -8.85 -16.44
CA GLY A 19 5.94 -7.89 -16.75
C GLY A 19 6.08 -6.59 -15.95
N ASP A 20 5.00 -5.82 -15.85
CA ASP A 20 4.92 -4.68 -14.92
C ASP A 20 4.48 -5.18 -13.53
N PRO A 21 5.35 -5.11 -12.49
CA PRO A 21 5.06 -5.68 -11.18
C PRO A 21 3.93 -4.93 -10.46
N TYR A 22 3.50 -3.78 -10.99
CA TYR A 22 2.42 -2.97 -10.45
C TYR A 22 1.13 -3.02 -11.29
N ALA A 23 1.09 -3.84 -12.35
CA ALA A 23 -0.05 -3.89 -13.27
C ALA A 23 -1.37 -4.17 -12.55
N ASP A 24 -1.35 -5.08 -11.57
CA ASP A 24 -2.54 -5.49 -10.81
C ASP A 24 -3.11 -4.36 -9.91
N HIS A 25 -2.25 -3.45 -9.46
CA HIS A 25 -2.64 -2.38 -8.54
C HIS A 25 -3.06 -1.09 -9.28
N ARG A 26 -2.56 -0.87 -10.49
CA ARG A 26 -2.79 0.36 -11.27
C ARG A 26 -4.18 0.45 -11.89
N THR A 27 -4.80 -0.69 -12.16
CA THR A 27 -6.12 -0.77 -12.83
C THR A 27 -7.24 -1.23 -11.90
N ALA A 28 -6.94 -1.43 -10.62
CA ALA A 28 -7.94 -1.88 -9.65
C ALA A 28 -8.80 -0.71 -9.17
N ASP A 29 -10.10 -0.77 -9.45
CA ASP A 29 -11.09 0.11 -8.84
C ASP A 29 -11.28 -0.29 -7.38
N PHE A 30 -10.72 0.50 -6.46
CA PHE A 30 -10.91 0.28 -5.03
C PHE A 30 -12.14 1.05 -4.53
N PRO A 31 -13.03 0.42 -3.74
CA PRO A 31 -14.17 1.11 -3.15
C PRO A 31 -13.79 2.33 -2.32
N PHE A 32 -12.56 2.42 -1.82
CA PHE A 32 -12.05 3.53 -1.02
C PHE A 32 -11.24 4.56 -1.82
N ALA A 33 -11.01 4.36 -3.13
CA ALA A 33 -10.21 5.29 -3.95
C ALA A 33 -10.84 6.69 -4.09
N HIS A 34 -12.12 6.84 -3.74
CA HIS A 34 -12.82 8.13 -3.70
C HIS A 34 -12.62 8.88 -2.38
N LEU A 35 -12.06 8.23 -1.36
CA LEU A 35 -11.77 8.85 -0.08
C LEU A 35 -10.47 9.64 -0.15
N VAL A 36 -10.33 10.59 0.75
CA VAL A 36 -9.14 11.42 0.85
C VAL A 36 -7.98 10.62 1.46
N ASP A 37 -6.75 10.89 1.00
CA ASP A 37 -5.54 10.36 1.62
C ASP A 37 -5.26 11.13 2.93
N LEU A 38 -5.44 10.46 4.07
CA LEU A 38 -5.22 11.07 5.39
C LEU A 38 -3.73 11.26 5.71
N ALA A 39 -2.81 10.66 4.94
CA ALA A 39 -1.39 10.88 5.07
C ALA A 39 -0.88 12.06 4.22
N ASP A 40 -1.74 12.73 3.44
CA ASP A 40 -1.35 13.88 2.62
C ASP A 40 -0.94 15.08 3.51
N ARG A 41 0.28 15.58 3.33
CA ARG A 41 0.81 16.75 4.06
C ARG A 41 -0.04 18.01 3.86
N ARG A 42 -0.77 18.13 2.75
CA ARG A 42 -1.66 19.27 2.45
C ARG A 42 -2.86 19.31 3.38
N LEU A 43 -3.18 18.18 4.02
CA LEU A 43 -4.25 18.05 5.02
C LEU A 43 -3.71 18.07 6.45
N GLY A 44 -2.40 18.29 6.62
CA GLY A 44 -1.76 18.44 7.92
C GLY A 44 -1.15 17.15 8.49
N ALA A 45 -0.96 16.12 7.67
CA ALA A 45 -0.16 14.96 8.05
C ALA A 45 1.32 15.36 8.30
N GLY A 46 2.00 14.61 9.15
CA GLY A 46 3.42 14.82 9.45
C GLY A 46 4.05 13.54 10.01
N VAL A 47 5.36 13.37 9.77
CA VAL A 47 6.11 12.23 10.28
C VAL A 47 6.41 12.44 11.77
N ILE A 48 6.08 11.44 12.59
CA ILE A 48 6.29 11.50 14.05
C ILE A 48 7.62 10.86 14.47
N ALA A 49 8.09 9.87 13.72
CA ALA A 49 9.34 9.18 13.98
C ALA A 49 9.87 8.50 12.71
N ALA A 50 11.20 8.42 12.62
CA ALA A 50 11.91 7.73 11.54
C ALA A 50 13.06 6.91 12.15
N ASN A 51 13.27 5.69 11.64
CA ASN A 51 14.42 4.88 12.04
C ASN A 51 15.74 5.43 11.46
N ASP A 52 15.70 5.97 10.24
CA ASP A 52 16.85 6.53 9.53
C ASP A 52 16.37 7.49 8.41
N GLU A 53 17.19 8.51 8.12
CA GLU A 53 17.02 9.56 7.11
C GLU A 53 18.31 9.82 6.28
N PHE A 54 19.26 8.87 6.28
CA PHE A 54 20.62 9.04 5.73
C PHE A 54 20.70 9.63 4.31
N PHE A 55 19.77 9.26 3.42
CA PHE A 55 19.77 9.74 2.02
C PHE A 55 18.73 10.83 1.73
N ALA A 56 17.65 10.88 2.50
CA ALA A 56 16.54 11.81 2.31
C ALA A 56 15.63 11.82 3.54
N GLU A 57 14.99 12.97 3.76
CA GLU A 57 13.97 13.16 4.80
C GLU A 57 12.73 12.29 4.53
N ARG A 58 12.12 11.76 5.59
CA ARG A 58 10.90 10.94 5.50
C ARG A 58 9.66 11.74 5.14
N GLU A 59 9.68 13.05 5.32
CA GLU A 59 8.58 13.92 4.92
C GLU A 59 8.34 13.93 3.41
N ASN A 60 9.31 13.47 2.61
CA ASN A 60 9.12 13.26 1.18
C ASN A 60 8.13 12.12 0.84
N LEU A 61 7.67 11.35 1.84
CA LEU A 61 6.68 10.29 1.68
C LEU A 61 5.23 10.79 1.72
N LEU A 62 5.01 12.05 2.11
CA LEU A 62 3.69 12.67 2.28
C LEU A 62 3.36 13.62 1.12
#